data_AF-A0A9E1VX63-F1
#
_entry.id   AF-A0A9E1VX63-F1
#
_cell.length_a   1.000
_cell.length_b   1.000
_cell.length_c   1.000
_cell.angle_alpha   90.00
_cell.angle_beta   90.00
_cell.angle_gamma   90.00
#
_symmetry.space_group_name_H-M   'P 1'
#
loop_
_entity.id
_entity.type
_entity.pdbx_description
1 polymer ?
#
loop_
_entity_poly.entity_id
_entity_poly.type
_entity_poly.pdbx_seq_one_letter_code
_entity_poly.pdbx_strand_id
1 'polypeptide(L)'
;MLFANRRLRFRLNTQVLVFALVLVSIPWLSYRFVAETRVFMIEGQTQAQEQLARGIVTLFQGRDDLLAELPYLDSQQVVFSHPLTGQAKVDGYTNEWLDFQLFANHFGSGDDSEDGYSLLLGEKDDRIFGLVRIQDNKTVLRTKGAPNLDASDHLRLTMPDRNGNERRLVIV
;
A
#
# COMPACT_ATOMS: atom_id res chain seq x y z
N MET A 1 -45.08 -68.75 10.80
CA MET A 1 -44.06 -67.71 11.10
C MET A 1 -44.78 -66.39 11.35
N LEU A 2 -44.77 -65.92 12.60
CA LEU A 2 -45.43 -64.70 13.06
C LEU A 2 -44.43 -63.54 13.01
N PHE A 3 -44.55 -62.64 12.04
CA PHE A 3 -43.88 -61.35 12.09
C PHE A 3 -44.78 -60.36 12.83
N ALA A 4 -44.49 -60.18 14.13
CA ALA A 4 -45.12 -59.16 14.95
C ALA A 4 -44.68 -57.78 14.46
N ASN A 5 -45.52 -57.14 13.65
CA ASN A 5 -45.31 -55.77 13.19
C ASN A 5 -45.64 -54.80 14.35
N ARG A 6 -44.65 -54.55 15.21
CA ARG A 6 -44.76 -53.64 16.34
C ARG A 6 -44.76 -52.21 15.83
N ARG A 7 -45.94 -51.71 15.44
CA ARG A 7 -46.13 -50.29 15.09
C ARG A 7 -45.76 -49.45 16.32
N LEU A 8 -44.59 -48.79 16.28
CA LEU A 8 -44.22 -47.78 17.26
C LEU A 8 -45.28 -46.67 17.19
N ARG A 9 -46.22 -46.67 18.14
CA ARG A 9 -47.10 -45.53 18.37
C ARG A 9 -46.25 -44.45 19.03
N PHE A 10 -45.64 -43.60 18.20
CA PHE A 10 -44.93 -42.41 18.67
C PHE A 10 -45.92 -41.54 19.44
N ARG A 11 -45.67 -41.34 20.73
CA ARG A 11 -46.36 -40.32 21.52
C ARG A 11 -45.79 -38.97 21.10
N LEU A 12 -46.65 -37.95 21.01
CA LEU A 12 -46.27 -36.58 20.60
C LEU A 12 -45.01 -36.09 21.33
N ASN A 13 -44.90 -36.41 22.63
CA ASN A 13 -43.77 -36.04 23.47
C ASN A 13 -42.42 -36.59 22.97
N THR A 14 -42.38 -37.80 22.39
CA THR A 14 -41.16 -38.39 21.85
C THR A 14 -40.72 -37.70 20.57
N GLN A 15 -41.68 -37.28 19.73
CA GLN A 15 -41.37 -36.53 18.49
C GLN A 15 -40.79 -35.15 18.82
N VAL A 16 -41.37 -34.45 19.79
CA VAL A 16 -40.88 -33.14 20.24
C VAL A 16 -39.47 -33.25 20.84
N LEU A 17 -39.20 -34.31 21.62
CA LEU A 17 -37.88 -34.52 22.21
C LEU A 17 -36.80 -34.79 21.15
N VAL A 18 -37.11 -35.61 20.14
CA VAL A 18 -36.20 -35.84 19.00
C VAL A 18 -35.98 -34.54 18.21
N PHE A 19 -37.03 -33.76 17.98
CA PHE A 19 -36.90 -32.49 17.28
C PHE A 19 -36.01 -31.49 18.04
N ALA A 20 -36.19 -31.37 19.36
CA ALA A 20 -35.34 -30.54 20.20
C ALA A 20 -33.88 -31.01 20.20
N LEU A 21 -33.64 -32.32 20.20
CA LEU A 21 -32.28 -32.88 20.10
C LEU A 21 -31.61 -32.50 18.78
N VAL A 22 -32.33 -32.61 17.66
CA VAL A 22 -31.85 -32.19 16.33
C VAL A 22 -31.62 -30.68 16.28
N LEU A 23 -32.52 -29.89 16.87
CA LEU A 23 -32.39 -28.44 16.90
C LEU A 23 -31.15 -28.00 17.68
N VAL A 24 -30.78 -28.70 18.75
CA VAL A 24 -29.58 -28.41 19.56
C VAL A 24 -28.30 -28.94 18.90
N SER A 25 -28.38 -30.04 18.15
CA SER A 25 -27.20 -30.58 17.47
C SER A 25 -26.72 -29.68 16.33
N ILE A 26 -27.63 -28.94 15.68
CA ILE A 26 -27.30 -28.03 14.56
C ILE A 26 -26.32 -26.92 14.99
N PRO A 27 -26.57 -26.09 16.04
CA PRO A 27 -25.63 -25.07 16.50
C PRO A 27 -24.27 -25.65 16.89
N TRP A 28 -24.27 -26.81 17.56
CA TRP A 28 -23.05 -27.45 18.02
C TRP A 28 -22.18 -27.92 16.85
N LEU A 29 -22.80 -28.57 15.86
CA LEU A 29 -22.13 -29.04 14.66
C LEU A 29 -21.65 -27.86 13.80
N SER A 30 -22.44 -26.80 13.70
CA SER A 30 -22.09 -25.58 12.97
C SER A 30 -20.85 -24.91 13.58
N TYR A 31 -20.80 -24.79 14.90
CA TYR A 31 -19.63 -24.23 15.60
C TYR A 31 -18.36 -25.03 15.32
N ARG A 32 -18.44 -26.36 15.42
CA ARG A 32 -17.31 -27.26 15.12
C ARG A 32 -16.86 -27.15 13.67
N PHE A 33 -17.80 -27.12 12.73
CA PHE A 33 -17.50 -27.00 11.30
C PHE A 33 -16.77 -25.69 10.97
N VAL A 34 -17.23 -24.56 11.50
CA VAL A 34 -16.60 -23.26 11.25
C VAL A 34 -15.20 -23.19 11.86
N ALA A 35 -15.03 -23.73 13.08
CA ALA A 35 -13.72 -23.78 13.74
C ALA A 35 -12.70 -24.56 12.90
N GLU A 36 -13.08 -25.75 12.41
CA GLU A 36 -12.18 -26.59 11.60
C GLU A 36 -11.85 -25.93 10.25
N THR A 37 -12.86 -25.39 9.57
CA THR A 37 -12.68 -24.72 8.27
C THR A 37 -11.75 -23.51 8.39
N ARG A 38 -11.84 -22.75 9.49
CA ARG A 38 -10.96 -21.61 9.74
C ARG A 38 -9.50 -22.04 9.83
N VAL A 39 -9.21 -23.12 10.55
CA VAL A 39 -7.85 -23.65 10.70
C VAL A 39 -7.30 -24.06 9.33
N PHE A 40 -8.06 -24.85 8.58
CA PHE A 40 -7.69 -25.27 7.23
C PHE A 40 -7.40 -24.08 6.30
N MET A 41 -8.21 -23.02 6.36
CA MET A 41 -8.05 -21.84 5.51
C MET A 41 -6.82 -21.01 5.88
N ILE A 42 -6.52 -20.87 7.18
CA ILE A 42 -5.31 -20.18 7.67
C ILE A 42 -4.06 -20.96 7.24
N GLU A 43 -4.07 -22.27 7.39
CA GLU A 43 -2.95 -23.11 6.99
C GLU A 43 -2.72 -23.08 5.48
N GLY A 44 -3.79 -23.14 4.67
CA GLY A 44 -3.71 -22.96 3.22
C GLY A 44 -3.14 -21.61 2.80
N GLN A 45 -3.51 -20.52 3.49
CA GLN A 45 -2.92 -19.19 3.23
C GLN A 45 -1.44 -19.15 3.60
N THR A 46 -1.07 -19.75 4.74
CA THR A 46 0.32 -19.77 5.22
C THR A 46 1.21 -20.52 4.23
N GLN A 47 0.75 -21.68 3.77
CA GLN A 47 1.47 -22.46 2.76
C GLN A 47 1.60 -21.72 1.42
N ALA A 48 0.54 -21.05 0.96
CA ALA A 48 0.59 -20.26 -0.27
C ALA A 48 1.58 -19.08 -0.16
N GLN A 49 1.58 -18.38 0.98
CA GLN A 49 2.54 -17.30 1.24
C GLN A 49 3.98 -17.81 1.29
N GLU A 50 4.22 -18.96 1.92
CA GLU A 50 5.54 -19.58 1.96
C GLU A 50 6.02 -19.97 0.55
N GLN A 51 5.14 -20.54 -0.27
CA GLN A 51 5.45 -20.87 -1.66
C GLN A 51 5.74 -19.62 -2.51
N LEU A 52 4.98 -18.54 -2.31
CA LEU A 52 5.24 -17.27 -2.97
C LEU A 52 6.59 -16.69 -2.54
N ALA A 53 6.88 -16.67 -1.24
CA ALA A 53 8.16 -16.19 -0.73
C ALA A 53 9.33 -17.01 -1.27
N ARG A 54 9.23 -18.35 -1.26
CA ARG A 54 10.22 -19.24 -1.88
C ARG A 54 10.35 -18.98 -3.37
N GLY A 55 9.23 -18.82 -4.08
CA GLY A 55 9.21 -18.48 -5.50
C GLY A 55 9.92 -17.16 -5.80
N ILE A 56 9.65 -16.10 -5.03
CA ILE A 56 10.35 -14.82 -5.12
C ILE A 56 11.85 -15.02 -4.89
N VAL A 57 12.25 -15.69 -3.81
CA VAL A 57 13.66 -15.98 -3.52
C VAL A 57 14.32 -16.73 -4.66
N THR A 58 13.68 -17.77 -5.21
CA THR A 58 14.21 -18.54 -6.35
C THR A 58 14.31 -17.70 -7.63
N LEU A 59 13.35 -16.79 -7.88
CA LEU A 59 13.41 -15.87 -9.02
C LEU A 59 14.61 -14.90 -8.93
N PHE A 60 14.97 -14.47 -7.72
CA PHE A 60 16.12 -13.58 -7.48
C PHE A 60 17.44 -14.33 -7.25
N GLN A 61 17.40 -15.61 -6.88
CA GLN A 61 18.59 -16.41 -6.60
C GLN A 61 19.43 -16.59 -7.88
N GLY A 62 20.66 -16.05 -7.86
CA GLY A 62 21.57 -16.08 -9.01
C GLY A 62 21.34 -14.95 -10.03
N ARG A 63 20.47 -13.97 -9.71
CA ARG A 63 20.25 -12.74 -10.46
C ARG A 63 20.77 -11.52 -9.68
N ASP A 64 22.04 -11.58 -9.31
CA ASP A 64 22.75 -10.51 -8.60
C ASP A 64 22.82 -9.22 -9.45
N ASP A 65 22.69 -9.33 -10.77
CA ASP A 65 22.58 -8.23 -11.73
C ASP A 65 21.34 -7.36 -11.49
N LEU A 66 20.18 -7.97 -11.27
CA LEU A 66 18.93 -7.25 -10.97
C LEU A 66 18.97 -6.58 -9.59
N LEU A 67 19.67 -7.18 -8.64
CA LEU A 67 19.85 -6.60 -7.30
C LEU A 67 20.90 -5.48 -7.31
N ALA A 68 21.91 -5.56 -8.18
CA ALA A 68 22.92 -4.52 -8.35
C ALA A 68 22.39 -3.26 -9.07
N GLU A 69 21.33 -3.41 -9.88
CA GLU A 69 20.67 -2.29 -10.56
C GLU A 69 19.64 -1.57 -9.65
N LEU A 70 19.31 -2.14 -8.49
CA LEU A 70 18.53 -1.43 -7.48
C LEU A 70 19.39 -0.29 -6.91
N PRO A 71 18.92 0.97 -6.93
CA PRO A 71 19.67 2.07 -6.34
C PRO A 71 19.96 1.75 -4.88
N TYR A 72 21.22 1.89 -4.46
CA TYR A 72 21.71 1.59 -3.12
C TYR A 72 20.85 2.36 -2.08
N LEU A 73 19.95 1.64 -1.40
CA LEU A 73 18.87 2.20 -0.56
C LEU A 73 19.35 2.74 0.80
N ASP A 74 20.66 2.79 1.04
CA ASP A 74 21.22 2.88 2.40
C ASP A 74 21.07 4.25 3.09
N SER A 75 20.35 5.20 2.48
CA SER A 75 20.00 6.48 3.15
C SER A 75 18.98 7.35 2.41
N GLN A 76 18.53 6.98 1.21
CA GLN A 76 17.60 7.81 0.44
C GLN A 76 16.17 7.35 0.63
N GLN A 77 15.35 8.26 1.13
CA GLN A 77 13.92 8.09 1.26
C GLN A 77 13.32 7.89 -0.14
N VAL A 78 12.89 6.67 -0.45
CA VAL A 78 12.29 6.34 -1.74
C VAL A 78 10.92 7.00 -1.84
N VAL A 79 10.75 7.82 -2.87
CA VAL A 79 9.48 8.51 -3.13
C VAL A 79 8.73 7.76 -4.22
N PHE A 80 7.62 7.15 -3.85
CA PHE A 80 6.76 6.42 -4.78
C PHE A 80 5.80 7.38 -5.51
N SER A 81 5.53 7.10 -6.78
CA SER A 81 4.46 7.74 -7.53
C SER A 81 3.12 7.03 -7.29
N HIS A 82 2.03 7.79 -7.27
CA HIS A 82 0.68 7.27 -7.14
C HIS A 82 -0.18 7.59 -8.38
N PRO A 83 -1.01 6.66 -8.87
CA PRO A 83 -1.85 6.91 -10.02
C PRO A 83 -2.93 7.94 -9.68
N LEU A 84 -2.91 9.10 -10.34
CA LEU A 84 -3.85 10.18 -10.05
C LEU A 84 -5.24 9.87 -10.62
N THR A 85 -6.28 10.11 -9.81
CA THR A 85 -7.67 9.90 -10.21
C THR A 85 -8.06 10.88 -11.33
N GLY A 86 -7.74 12.16 -11.17
CA GLY A 86 -8.00 13.23 -12.14
C GLY A 86 -6.79 13.56 -13.02
N GLN A 87 -6.98 14.49 -13.97
CA GLN A 87 -5.86 15.11 -14.68
C GLN A 87 -5.12 16.06 -13.73
N ALA A 88 -3.81 15.90 -13.59
CA ALA A 88 -3.00 16.81 -12.81
C ALA A 88 -2.95 18.20 -13.47
N LYS A 89 -3.28 19.23 -12.71
CA LYS A 89 -3.12 20.63 -13.12
C LYS A 89 -1.89 21.21 -12.45
N VAL A 90 -1.05 21.88 -13.24
CA VAL A 90 0.13 22.59 -12.73
C VAL A 90 -0.28 24.04 -12.43
N ASP A 91 -1.14 24.20 -11.43
CA ASP A 91 -1.71 25.49 -11.00
C ASP A 91 -1.39 25.83 -9.53
N GLY A 92 -0.75 24.92 -8.81
CA GLY A 92 -0.40 25.07 -7.40
C GLY A 92 -1.52 24.69 -6.43
N TYR A 93 -2.70 24.31 -6.92
CA TYR A 93 -3.78 23.78 -6.07
C TYR A 93 -3.59 22.29 -5.79
N THR A 94 -4.20 21.81 -4.70
CA THR A 94 -3.97 20.44 -4.19
C THR A 94 -5.20 19.54 -4.27
N ASN A 95 -6.23 19.94 -5.02
CA ASN A 95 -7.52 19.24 -5.04
C ASN A 95 -7.38 17.81 -5.58
N GLU A 96 -6.58 17.64 -6.62
CA GLU A 96 -6.30 16.36 -7.28
C GLU A 96 -5.43 15.42 -6.43
N TRP A 97 -4.89 15.92 -5.31
CA TRP A 97 -3.90 15.25 -4.46
C TRP A 97 -4.44 14.87 -3.08
N LEU A 98 -5.70 15.21 -2.78
CA LEU A 98 -6.28 15.09 -1.44
C LEU A 98 -6.22 13.65 -0.90
N ASP A 99 -6.48 12.67 -1.76
CA ASP A 99 -6.47 11.24 -1.42
C ASP A 99 -5.06 10.71 -1.09
N PHE A 100 -4.02 11.45 -1.49
CA PHE A 100 -2.64 11.02 -1.43
C PHE A 100 -1.79 11.80 -0.41
N GLN A 101 -2.40 12.73 0.35
CA GLN A 101 -1.66 13.56 1.31
C GLN A 101 -0.93 12.76 2.38
N LEU A 102 -1.45 11.59 2.77
CA LEU A 102 -0.83 10.69 3.75
C LEU A 102 0.44 10.01 3.22
N PHE A 103 0.69 10.02 1.92
CA PHE A 103 1.88 9.45 1.29
C PHE A 103 2.94 10.52 0.97
N ALA A 104 2.75 11.76 1.42
CA ALA A 104 3.74 12.80 1.25
C ALA A 104 5.01 12.45 2.02
N ASN A 105 6.15 12.48 1.33
CA ASN A 105 7.45 12.29 1.95
C ASN A 105 7.95 13.63 2.47
N HIS A 106 8.31 13.69 3.75
CA HIS A 106 8.78 14.90 4.42
C HIS A 106 10.30 14.89 4.51
N PHE A 107 10.91 15.99 4.07
CA PHE A 107 12.34 16.23 4.07
C PHE A 107 12.62 17.47 4.92
N GLY A 108 13.46 17.33 5.95
CA GLY A 108 13.74 18.39 6.89
C GLY A 108 14.64 17.89 8.03
N SER A 109 15.22 18.81 8.79
CA SER A 109 16.15 18.48 9.86
C SER A 109 15.40 18.20 11.18
N GLY A 110 14.65 17.09 11.23
CA GLY A 110 13.95 16.64 12.45
C GLY A 110 12.61 17.35 12.74
N ASP A 111 11.86 16.77 13.68
CA ASP A 111 10.46 17.12 14.01
C ASP A 111 10.23 18.58 14.46
N ASP A 112 11.29 19.30 14.84
CA ASP A 112 11.26 20.71 15.32
C ASP A 112 11.91 21.71 14.33
N SER A 113 12.25 21.29 13.10
CA SER A 113 12.81 22.22 12.11
C SER A 113 11.75 23.15 11.49
N GLU A 114 12.01 24.46 11.53
CA GLU A 114 11.19 25.47 10.85
C GLU A 114 11.33 25.43 9.31
N ASP A 115 12.36 24.73 8.83
CA ASP A 115 12.72 24.65 7.42
C ASP A 115 12.63 23.20 6.92
N GLY A 116 11.81 22.99 5.90
CA GLY A 116 11.61 21.67 5.31
C GLY A 116 10.71 21.71 4.07
N TYR A 117 10.51 20.56 3.46
CA TYR A 117 9.53 20.42 2.39
C TYR A 117 8.89 19.04 2.40
N SER A 118 7.67 18.96 1.88
CA SER A 118 7.09 17.67 1.53
C SER A 118 7.01 17.50 0.02
N LEU A 119 7.23 16.28 -0.43
CA LEU A 119 7.19 15.87 -1.83
C LEU A 119 6.20 14.71 -2.00
N LEU A 120 5.31 14.86 -2.96
CA LEU A 120 4.37 13.84 -3.38
C LEU A 120 4.45 13.69 -4.90
N LEU A 121 4.59 12.44 -5.36
CA LEU A 121 4.67 12.13 -6.78
C LEU A 121 3.37 11.47 -7.24
N GLY A 122 2.87 11.92 -8.40
CA GLY A 122 1.67 11.41 -9.04
C GLY A 122 1.95 11.04 -10.47
N GLU A 123 1.27 10.01 -10.98
CA GLU A 123 1.41 9.54 -12.35
C GLU A 123 0.08 9.63 -13.09
N LYS A 124 0.11 10.19 -14.29
CA LYS A 124 -1.03 10.23 -15.22
C LYS A 124 -0.55 10.39 -16.65
N ASP A 125 -1.13 9.61 -17.57
CA ASP A 125 -0.90 9.73 -19.02
C ASP A 125 0.59 9.71 -19.42
N ASP A 126 1.37 8.77 -18.87
CA ASP A 126 2.82 8.61 -19.10
C ASP A 126 3.65 9.82 -18.66
N ARG A 127 3.16 10.56 -17.66
CA ARG A 127 3.85 11.72 -17.07
C ARG A 127 3.86 11.62 -15.56
N ILE A 128 4.95 12.07 -14.97
CA ILE A 128 5.12 12.24 -13.54
C ILE A 128 4.87 13.70 -13.17
N PHE A 129 4.04 13.91 -12.17
CA PHE A 129 3.73 15.19 -11.57
C PHE A 129 4.29 15.19 -10.14
N GLY A 130 4.88 16.31 -9.72
CA GLY A 130 5.38 16.48 -8.37
C GLY A 130 4.68 17.63 -7.69
N LEU A 131 4.08 17.38 -6.53
CA LEU A 131 3.62 18.41 -5.61
C LEU A 131 4.68 18.62 -4.54
N VAL A 132 5.30 19.80 -4.54
CA VAL A 132 6.27 20.22 -3.53
C VAL A 132 5.63 21.27 -2.65
N ARG A 133 5.59 21.01 -1.34
CA ARG A 133 5.13 21.98 -0.34
C ARG A 133 6.31 22.40 0.51
N ILE A 134 6.71 23.65 0.38
CA ILE A 134 7.85 24.22 1.11
C ILE A 134 7.34 24.81 2.43
N GLN A 135 8.05 24.52 3.51
CA GLN A 135 7.89 25.13 4.81
C GLN A 135 9.17 25.91 5.09
N ASP A 136 9.07 27.23 5.10
CA ASP A 136 10.20 28.15 5.26
C ASP A 136 9.68 29.42 5.96
N ASN A 137 10.47 29.97 6.88
CA ASN A 137 10.15 31.18 7.61
C ASN A 137 10.45 32.47 6.81
N LYS A 138 11.29 32.44 5.78
CA LYS A 138 11.75 33.62 5.03
C LYS A 138 11.79 33.38 3.53
N THR A 139 10.75 33.83 2.84
CA THR A 139 10.71 33.76 1.37
C THR A 139 11.53 34.88 0.71
N VAL A 140 12.59 34.53 -0.03
CA VAL A 140 13.41 35.43 -0.86
C VAL A 140 13.08 35.22 -2.33
N LEU A 141 12.23 36.10 -2.87
CA LEU A 141 11.84 36.05 -4.28
C LEU A 141 12.96 36.54 -5.21
N ARG A 142 12.98 35.97 -6.42
CA ARG A 142 13.94 36.35 -7.46
C ARG A 142 13.73 37.78 -7.96
N THR A 143 14.82 38.54 -8.01
CA THR A 143 14.88 39.82 -8.71
C THR A 143 14.95 39.62 -10.22
N LYS A 144 14.02 40.22 -10.96
CA LYS A 144 14.00 40.16 -12.44
C LYS A 144 15.32 40.70 -13.01
N GLY A 145 15.96 39.93 -13.89
CA GLY A 145 17.20 40.33 -14.56
C GLY A 145 18.50 40.05 -13.80
N ALA A 146 18.45 39.48 -12.59
CA ALA A 146 19.66 39.09 -11.87
C ALA A 146 20.36 37.89 -12.57
N PRO A 147 21.68 37.93 -12.80
CA PRO A 147 22.39 36.85 -13.50
C PRO A 147 22.52 35.57 -12.65
N ASN A 148 22.53 35.71 -11.32
CA ASN A 148 22.70 34.58 -10.41
C ASN A 148 21.35 33.87 -10.19
N LEU A 149 21.34 32.55 -10.32
CA LEU A 149 20.16 31.68 -10.13
C LEU A 149 20.07 31.10 -8.72
N ASP A 150 21.11 31.25 -7.93
CA ASP A 150 21.33 30.67 -6.60
C ASP A 150 21.13 31.68 -5.45
N ALA A 151 20.85 32.95 -5.76
CA ALA A 151 20.72 34.03 -4.79
C ALA A 151 19.29 34.19 -4.21
N SER A 152 18.34 33.39 -4.67
CA SER A 152 16.93 33.40 -4.24
C SER A 152 16.47 31.98 -3.95
N ASP A 153 15.34 31.84 -3.28
CA ASP A 153 14.73 30.53 -3.03
C ASP A 153 14.41 29.87 -4.37
N HIS A 154 14.77 28.60 -4.50
CA HIS A 154 14.60 27.85 -5.73
C HIS A 154 14.46 26.36 -5.43
N LEU A 155 13.73 25.67 -6.29
CA LEU A 155 13.71 24.22 -6.31
C LEU A 155 14.74 23.72 -7.33
N ARG A 156 15.55 22.73 -6.93
CA ARG A 156 16.54 22.11 -7.80
C ARG A 156 16.21 20.65 -8.01
N LEU A 157 16.03 20.27 -9.27
CA LEU A 157 15.81 18.88 -9.68
C LEU A 157 17.08 18.34 -10.33
N THR A 158 17.68 17.33 -9.72
CA THR A 158 18.87 16.65 -10.25
C THR A 158 18.45 15.26 -10.74
N MET A 159 18.69 14.97 -12.00
CA MET A 159 18.33 13.70 -12.64
C MET A 159 19.50 13.20 -13.50
N PRO A 160 19.78 11.90 -13.54
CA PRO A 160 20.71 11.35 -14.52
C PRO A 160 20.11 11.44 -15.93
N ASP A 161 20.93 11.81 -16.92
CA ASP A 161 20.60 11.69 -18.34
C ASP A 161 20.67 10.23 -18.79
N ARG A 162 20.20 9.94 -20.01
CA ARG A 162 20.30 8.62 -20.65
C ARG A 162 21.75 8.09 -20.75
N ASN A 163 22.73 8.98 -20.63
CA ASN A 163 24.16 8.66 -20.66
C ASN A 163 24.81 8.59 -19.26
N GLY A 164 24.02 8.68 -18.18
CA GLY A 164 24.51 8.66 -16.80
C GLY A 164 25.11 9.99 -16.30
N ASN A 165 25.09 11.05 -17.12
CA ASN A 165 25.54 12.38 -16.71
C ASN A 165 24.45 13.09 -15.89
N GLU A 166 24.82 13.79 -14.82
CA GLU A 166 23.85 14.59 -14.05
C GLU A 166 23.33 15.78 -14.87
N ARG A 167 22.00 15.90 -14.95
CA ARG A 167 21.29 17.10 -15.41
C ARG A 167 20.63 17.77 -14.22
N ARG A 168 20.78 19.08 -14.14
CA ARG A 168 20.23 19.91 -13.07
C ARG A 168 19.27 20.91 -13.68
N LEU A 169 18.02 20.89 -13.26
CA LEU A 169 17.04 21.95 -13.53
C LEU A 169 16.84 22.78 -12.27
N VAL A 170 16.74 24.09 -12.46
CA VAL A 170 16.45 25.04 -11.40
C VAL A 170 15.11 25.71 -11.73
N ILE A 171 14.20 25.67 -10.77
CA ILE A 171 12.86 26.28 -10.84
C ILE A 171 12.87 27.44 -9.85
N VAL A 172 12.65 28.66 -10.36
CA VAL A 172 12.69 29.92 -9.62
C VAL A 172 11.45 30.75 -9.94
#